data_AF-A0A1F4EGT7-F1
#
_entry.id   AF-A0A1F4EGT7-F1
#
_cell.length_a   1.000
_cell.length_b   1.000
_cell.length_c   1.000
_cell.angle_alpha   90.00
_cell.angle_beta   90.00
_cell.angle_gamma   90.00
#
_symmetry.space_group_name_H-M   'P 1'
#
loop_
_entity.id
_entity.type
_entity.pdbx_description
1 polymer ?
#
loop_
_entity_poly.entity_id
_entity_poly.type
_entity_poly.pdbx_seq_one_letter_code
_entity_poly.pdbx_strand_id
1 'polypeptide(L)'
;MGKTAAVALAWLWKRGWREGRREAGPDAETPRRLVYCLPMRVLVEQTERNARRWLENVAVAGMPGENKVSVHLLMGGSEDVKKPTWADYPEEDAILIGTQDMLLSRALMRGYGMSRYQWPVHFAWLHNDALWVFDEVQLMGPGLKTSAQLEAFRRKISSSSRSRSLWVSATLKRDWLRTVDFDPASTIPLALSEEEKKAPAVRERREAVKVLTRCDVALISTKPSKPEKAEESEKADKLTSDDIKTYLKALADRVLTAHQPGTTTLAILNTVERAAWALQAPE
;
A
#
# COMPACT_ATOMS: atom_id res chain seq x y z
N MET A 1 1.07 -13.09 4.78
CA MET A 1 1.42 -14.01 3.67
C MET A 1 2.51 -13.49 2.72
N GLY A 2 3.21 -12.37 3.00
CA GLY A 2 4.40 -12.00 2.21
C GLY A 2 4.19 -11.64 0.74
N LYS A 3 3.01 -11.11 0.35
CA LYS A 3 2.64 -10.80 -1.05
C LYS A 3 3.68 -9.93 -1.76
N THR A 4 4.15 -8.87 -1.09
CA THR A 4 5.16 -7.93 -1.60
C THR A 4 6.48 -8.64 -1.91
N ALA A 5 6.95 -9.54 -1.03
CA ALA A 5 8.16 -10.32 -1.26
C ALA A 5 7.99 -11.28 -2.43
N ALA A 6 6.86 -11.97 -2.51
CA ALA A 6 6.56 -12.90 -3.61
C ALA A 6 6.64 -12.19 -4.97
N VAL A 7 6.04 -11.01 -5.10
CA VAL A 7 6.03 -10.27 -6.36
C VAL A 7 7.42 -9.70 -6.69
N ALA A 8 8.10 -9.07 -5.73
CA ALA A 8 9.41 -8.47 -5.97
C ALA A 8 10.49 -9.51 -6.33
N LEU A 9 10.54 -10.62 -5.59
CA LEU A 9 11.54 -11.67 -5.82
C LEU A 9 11.23 -12.48 -7.09
N ALA A 10 9.96 -12.75 -7.39
CA ALA A 10 9.59 -13.40 -8.65
C ALA A 10 9.93 -12.52 -9.85
N TRP A 11 9.70 -11.20 -9.76
CA TRP A 11 10.13 -10.25 -10.78
C TRP A 11 11.64 -10.30 -10.96
N LEU A 12 12.41 -10.18 -9.87
CA LEU A 12 13.88 -10.22 -9.90
C LEU A 12 14.40 -11.50 -10.58
N TRP A 13 13.84 -12.66 -10.19
CA TRP A 13 14.18 -13.95 -10.78
C TRP A 13 13.91 -14.01 -12.28
N LYS A 14 12.74 -13.52 -12.73
CA LYS A 14 12.33 -13.49 -14.14
C LYS A 14 13.11 -12.49 -14.97
N ARG A 15 13.66 -11.44 -14.35
CA ARG A 15 14.65 -10.58 -14.98
C ARG A 15 16.02 -11.26 -15.14
N GLY A 16 16.21 -12.46 -14.59
CA GLY A 16 17.44 -13.25 -14.75
C GLY A 16 18.50 -12.98 -13.69
N TRP A 17 18.18 -12.16 -12.68
CA TRP A 17 19.06 -11.87 -11.56
C TRP A 17 19.18 -13.05 -10.61
N ARG A 18 20.41 -13.30 -10.17
CA ARG A 18 20.84 -14.28 -9.16
C ARG A 18 21.84 -13.57 -8.24
N GLU A 19 22.44 -14.32 -7.33
CA GLU A 19 23.42 -13.77 -6.39
C GLU A 19 24.57 -13.07 -7.13
N GLY A 20 24.64 -11.74 -6.97
CA GLY A 20 25.66 -10.86 -7.51
C GLY A 20 25.67 -10.65 -9.03
N ARG A 21 24.86 -11.37 -9.81
CA ARG A 21 24.96 -11.35 -11.28
C ARG A 21 23.65 -11.69 -11.99
N ARG A 22 23.60 -11.42 -13.29
CA ARG A 22 22.54 -11.89 -14.19
C ARG A 22 23.01 -13.19 -14.87
N GLU A 23 22.39 -14.31 -14.54
CA GLU A 23 22.79 -15.64 -15.05
C GLU A 23 21.96 -16.10 -16.24
N ALA A 24 20.72 -15.62 -16.33
CA ALA A 24 19.80 -15.97 -17.41
C ALA A 24 19.39 -14.72 -18.19
N GLY A 25 19.05 -14.92 -19.47
CA GLY A 25 18.37 -13.89 -20.24
C GLY A 25 17.06 -13.49 -19.55
N PRO A 26 16.67 -12.21 -19.58
CA PRO A 26 15.40 -11.79 -19.04
C PRO A 26 14.24 -12.45 -19.78
N ASP A 27 13.22 -12.87 -19.04
CA ASP A 27 11.93 -13.26 -19.61
C ASP A 27 11.35 -12.10 -20.43
N ALA A 28 11.12 -12.33 -21.73
CA ALA A 28 10.58 -11.33 -22.66
C ALA A 28 9.18 -10.82 -22.27
N GLU A 29 8.45 -11.59 -21.47
CA GLU A 29 7.16 -11.20 -20.92
C GLU A 29 7.29 -10.27 -19.72
N THR A 30 8.43 -10.27 -19.03
CA THR A 30 8.59 -9.60 -17.74
C THR A 30 9.17 -8.20 -17.91
N PRO A 31 8.40 -7.14 -17.59
CA PRO A 31 8.86 -5.78 -17.83
C PRO A 31 10.03 -5.36 -16.94
N ARG A 32 10.89 -4.45 -17.41
CA ARG A 32 12.09 -3.93 -16.72
C ARG A 32 11.82 -3.10 -15.49
N ARG A 33 10.65 -2.48 -15.38
CA ARG A 33 10.30 -1.65 -14.22
C ARG A 33 9.20 -2.29 -13.40
N LEU A 34 9.47 -2.48 -12.13
CA LEU A 34 8.49 -2.91 -11.14
C LEU A 34 7.96 -1.68 -10.40
N VAL A 35 6.70 -1.33 -10.61
CA VAL A 35 6.08 -0.11 -10.06
C VAL A 35 5.13 -0.47 -8.93
N TYR A 36 5.52 -0.25 -7.67
CA TYR A 36 4.66 -0.38 -6.49
C TYR A 36 3.90 0.91 -6.21
N CYS A 37 2.59 0.86 -6.39
CA CYS A 37 1.66 1.94 -6.11
C CYS A 37 0.89 1.63 -4.82
N LEU A 38 1.08 2.49 -3.81
CA LEU A 38 0.64 2.24 -2.44
C LEU A 38 -0.26 3.38 -1.93
N PRO A 39 -1.29 3.07 -1.12
CA PRO A 39 -2.25 4.07 -0.64
C PRO A 39 -1.71 4.97 0.48
N MET A 40 -0.66 4.53 1.19
CA MET A 40 -0.17 5.20 2.39
C MET A 40 1.36 5.30 2.43
N ARG A 41 1.86 6.42 2.96
CA ARG A 41 3.29 6.71 3.14
C ARG A 41 4.04 5.63 3.93
N VAL A 42 3.46 5.14 5.02
CA VAL A 42 4.11 4.12 5.86
C VAL A 42 4.38 2.83 5.08
N LEU A 43 3.44 2.44 4.20
CA LEU A 43 3.61 1.26 3.34
C LEU A 43 4.69 1.48 2.28
N VAL A 44 4.80 2.70 1.74
CA VAL A 44 5.86 3.09 0.80
C VAL A 44 7.24 2.91 1.43
N GLU A 45 7.47 3.51 2.60
CA GLU A 45 8.74 3.44 3.30
C GLU A 45 9.08 2.00 3.73
N GLN A 46 8.09 1.22 4.17
CA GLN A 46 8.29 -0.20 4.48
C GLN A 46 8.66 -1.03 3.25
N THR A 47 7.99 -0.79 2.12
CA THR A 47 8.26 -1.51 0.86
C THR A 47 9.64 -1.18 0.34
N GLU A 48 10.07 0.08 0.43
CA GLU A 48 11.42 0.51 0.07
C GLU A 48 12.49 -0.20 0.92
N ARG A 49 12.39 -0.13 2.25
CA ARG A 49 13.36 -0.79 3.15
C ARG A 49 13.49 -2.28 2.85
N ASN A 50 12.35 -2.95 2.61
CA ASN A 50 12.34 -4.36 2.28
C ASN A 50 12.98 -4.63 0.91
N ALA A 51 12.63 -3.86 -0.12
CA ALA A 51 13.18 -4.01 -1.47
C ALA A 51 14.71 -3.82 -1.47
N ARG A 52 15.21 -2.76 -0.84
CA ARG A 52 16.65 -2.51 -0.71
C ARG A 52 17.36 -3.67 -0.01
N ARG A 53 16.84 -4.09 1.16
CA ARG A 53 17.39 -5.22 1.92
C ARG A 53 17.44 -6.50 1.10
N TRP A 54 16.42 -6.80 0.32
CA TRP A 54 16.41 -8.00 -0.53
C TRP A 54 17.45 -7.92 -1.64
N LEU A 55 17.58 -6.77 -2.31
CA LEU A 55 18.56 -6.57 -3.36
C LEU A 55 20.00 -6.58 -2.83
N GLU A 56 20.24 -6.03 -1.64
CA GLU A 56 21.51 -6.07 -0.92
C GLU A 56 21.89 -7.50 -0.55
N ASN A 57 20.95 -8.28 0.01
CA ASN A 57 21.17 -9.68 0.35
C ASN A 57 21.52 -10.55 -0.86
N VAL A 58 20.98 -10.21 -2.04
CA VAL A 58 21.28 -10.90 -3.30
C VAL A 58 22.46 -10.22 -4.04
N ALA A 59 23.08 -9.18 -3.47
CA ALA A 59 24.22 -8.44 -4.02
C ALA A 59 23.98 -7.80 -5.41
N VAL A 60 22.73 -7.45 -5.73
CA VAL A 60 22.33 -6.85 -7.03
C VAL A 60 21.81 -5.42 -6.91
N ALA A 61 21.80 -4.84 -5.71
CA ALA A 61 21.49 -3.43 -5.49
C ALA A 61 22.53 -2.53 -6.16
N GLY A 62 22.09 -1.46 -6.82
CA GLY A 62 22.95 -0.43 -7.39
C GLY A 62 22.24 0.90 -7.62
N MET A 63 23.03 1.89 -8.02
CA MET A 63 22.55 3.19 -8.46
C MET A 63 22.22 3.18 -9.95
N PRO A 64 21.43 4.16 -10.46
CA PRO A 64 21.21 4.30 -11.89
C PRO A 64 22.53 4.46 -12.66
N GLY A 65 22.69 3.70 -13.73
CA GLY A 65 23.90 3.65 -14.57
C GLY A 65 24.91 2.58 -14.17
N GLU A 66 24.68 1.84 -13.08
CA GLU A 66 25.59 0.77 -12.61
C GLU A 66 25.26 -0.61 -13.21
N ASN A 67 24.31 -0.69 -14.14
CA ASN A 67 23.81 -1.94 -14.73
C ASN A 67 23.41 -2.97 -13.66
N LYS A 68 22.77 -2.49 -12.59
CA LYS A 68 22.24 -3.24 -11.45
C LYS A 68 20.76 -2.90 -11.26
N VAL A 69 20.17 -3.31 -10.14
CA VAL A 69 18.78 -2.96 -9.82
C VAL A 69 18.76 -1.74 -8.91
N SER A 70 18.18 -0.64 -9.41
CA SER A 70 17.99 0.58 -8.63
C SER A 70 16.59 0.65 -8.00
N VAL A 71 16.49 1.29 -6.83
CA VAL A 71 15.23 1.48 -6.09
C VAL A 71 14.97 2.97 -5.89
N HIS A 72 13.79 3.41 -6.29
CA HIS A 72 13.39 4.82 -6.34
C HIS A 72 12.09 5.07 -5.59
N LEU A 73 12.06 6.16 -4.84
CA LEU A 73 10.94 6.54 -3.99
C LEU A 73 10.17 7.72 -4.59
N LEU A 74 8.95 7.50 -5.05
CA LEU A 74 8.08 8.54 -5.61
C LEU A 74 7.04 8.95 -4.56
N MET A 75 7.49 9.75 -3.60
CA MET A 75 6.66 10.26 -2.51
C MET A 75 6.95 11.74 -2.23
N GLY A 76 5.96 12.48 -1.72
CA GLY A 76 6.15 13.88 -1.31
C GLY A 76 7.37 14.05 -0.40
N GLY A 77 8.29 14.93 -0.78
CA GLY A 77 9.52 15.22 -0.05
C GLY A 77 10.71 14.30 -0.34
N SER A 78 10.55 13.23 -1.13
CA SER A 78 11.66 12.36 -1.55
C SER A 78 12.63 13.04 -2.52
N GLU A 79 13.89 12.59 -2.53
CA GLU A 79 14.91 13.10 -3.44
C GLU A 79 14.64 12.72 -4.90
N ASP A 80 14.15 11.49 -5.15
CA ASP A 80 13.84 11.01 -6.50
C ASP A 80 12.69 11.78 -7.17
N VAL A 81 11.85 12.46 -6.39
CA VAL A 81 10.87 13.41 -6.95
C VAL A 81 11.55 14.71 -7.39
N LYS A 82 12.57 15.17 -6.66
CA LYS A 82 13.34 16.38 -7.01
C LYS A 82 14.30 16.14 -8.18
N LYS A 83 14.90 14.95 -8.23
CA LYS A 83 15.85 14.51 -9.24
C LYS A 83 15.47 13.10 -9.72
N PRO A 84 14.65 12.99 -10.79
CA PRO A 84 14.13 11.69 -11.24
C PRO A 84 15.17 10.92 -12.07
N THR A 85 16.30 10.55 -11.48
CA THR A 85 17.41 9.85 -12.15
C THR A 85 17.01 8.47 -12.70
N TRP A 86 15.92 7.89 -12.18
CA TRP A 86 15.31 6.67 -12.74
C TRP A 86 14.86 6.82 -14.19
N ALA A 87 14.59 8.04 -14.65
CA ALA A 87 14.18 8.30 -16.03
C ALA A 87 15.36 8.41 -17.01
N ASP A 88 16.58 8.57 -16.49
CA ASP A 88 17.80 8.79 -17.28
C ASP A 88 18.39 7.47 -17.82
N TYR A 89 18.07 6.34 -17.18
CA TYR A 89 18.55 4.99 -17.54
C TYR A 89 17.38 4.02 -17.78
N PRO A 90 16.52 4.28 -18.78
CA PRO A 90 15.29 3.51 -19.03
C PRO A 90 15.54 2.04 -19.43
N GLU A 91 16.76 1.72 -19.86
CA GLU A 91 17.21 0.37 -20.23
C GLU A 91 17.57 -0.50 -19.01
N GLU A 92 17.80 0.08 -17.84
CA GLU A 92 18.15 -0.66 -16.62
C GLU A 92 16.91 -1.17 -15.88
N ASP A 93 17.10 -2.22 -15.07
CA ASP A 93 16.01 -2.73 -14.24
C ASP A 93 15.85 -1.83 -12.99
N ALA A 94 14.61 -1.40 -12.72
CA ALA A 94 14.34 -0.51 -11.59
C ALA A 94 13.05 -0.87 -10.85
N ILE A 95 13.07 -0.69 -9.53
CA ILE A 95 11.89 -0.77 -8.67
C ILE A 95 11.47 0.66 -8.29
N LEU A 96 10.30 1.09 -8.77
CA LEU A 96 9.71 2.38 -8.45
C LEU A 96 8.64 2.17 -7.37
N ILE A 97 8.75 2.85 -6.24
CA ILE A 97 7.84 2.69 -5.10
C ILE A 97 7.27 4.05 -4.75
N GLY A 98 5.96 4.22 -4.77
CA GLY A 98 5.38 5.53 -4.56
C GLY A 98 3.96 5.53 -4.05
N THR A 99 3.53 6.71 -3.62
CA THR A 99 2.11 6.93 -3.28
C THR A 99 1.27 6.96 -4.53
N GLN A 100 0.00 6.60 -4.40
CA GLN A 100 -0.95 6.63 -5.52
C GLN A 100 -1.01 8.00 -6.21
N ASP A 101 -0.97 9.11 -5.46
CA ASP A 101 -1.04 10.45 -6.04
C ASP A 101 0.21 10.77 -6.86
N MET A 102 1.39 10.36 -6.39
CA MET A 102 2.63 10.60 -7.12
C MET A 102 2.72 9.76 -8.39
N LEU A 103 2.36 8.48 -8.32
CA LEU A 103 2.49 7.56 -9.44
C LEU A 103 1.36 7.72 -10.47
N LEU A 104 0.10 7.75 -10.03
CA LEU A 104 -1.04 7.86 -10.94
C LEU A 104 -1.09 9.21 -11.64
N SER A 105 -0.70 10.31 -10.99
CA SER A 105 -0.63 11.63 -11.65
C SER A 105 0.37 11.63 -12.81
N ARG A 106 1.53 10.97 -12.64
CA ARG A 106 2.54 10.79 -13.70
C ARG A 106 2.02 9.89 -14.82
N ALA A 107 1.33 8.81 -14.45
CA ALA A 107 0.64 7.92 -15.37
C ALA A 107 -0.54 8.59 -16.11
N LEU A 108 -1.00 9.77 -15.67
CA LEU A 108 -2.06 10.56 -16.30
C LEU A 108 -1.54 11.79 -17.05
N MET A 109 -0.25 11.85 -17.40
CA MET A 109 0.39 13.02 -18.04
C MET A 109 0.29 14.32 -17.23
N ARG A 110 0.09 14.24 -15.91
CA ARG A 110 -0.11 15.39 -15.01
C ARG A 110 0.70 15.20 -13.73
N GLY A 111 1.96 14.82 -13.86
CA GLY A 111 2.81 14.44 -12.74
C GLY A 111 2.85 15.49 -11.64
N TYR A 112 2.45 15.09 -10.43
CA TYR A 112 2.43 15.96 -9.25
C TYR A 112 3.85 16.23 -8.75
N GLY A 113 4.15 17.50 -8.45
CA GLY A 113 5.44 17.93 -7.92
C GLY A 113 6.61 17.78 -8.88
N MET A 114 6.39 17.88 -10.20
CA MET A 114 7.45 17.82 -11.21
C MET A 114 7.22 18.81 -12.36
N SER A 115 8.29 19.10 -13.11
CA SER A 115 8.24 19.96 -14.29
C SER A 115 7.33 19.39 -15.39
N ARG A 116 6.54 20.25 -16.04
CA ARG A 116 5.70 19.89 -17.18
C ARG A 116 6.48 19.29 -18.36
N TYR A 117 7.75 19.68 -18.51
CA TYR A 117 8.63 19.16 -19.57
C TYR A 117 8.99 17.69 -19.36
N GLN A 118 8.92 17.20 -18.12
CA GLN A 118 9.19 15.82 -17.76
C GLN A 118 7.93 14.93 -17.79
N TRP A 119 6.73 15.51 -17.94
CA TRP A 119 5.48 14.73 -17.99
C TRP A 119 5.48 13.68 -19.12
N PRO A 120 5.86 14.01 -20.37
CA PRO A 120 5.87 13.02 -21.45
C PRO A 120 6.85 11.87 -21.18
N VAL A 121 8.01 12.18 -20.60
CA VAL A 121 9.06 11.20 -20.29
C VAL A 121 8.55 10.22 -19.24
N HIS A 122 8.08 10.73 -18.10
CA HIS A 122 7.57 9.88 -17.02
C HIS A 122 6.37 9.06 -17.45
N PHE A 123 5.44 9.65 -18.20
CA PHE A 123 4.29 8.93 -18.73
C PHE A 123 4.70 7.81 -19.67
N ALA A 124 5.63 8.07 -20.59
CA ALA A 124 6.12 7.06 -21.52
C ALA A 124 6.76 5.88 -20.78
N TRP A 125 7.63 6.14 -19.81
CA TRP A 125 8.26 5.08 -19.02
C TRP A 125 7.28 4.34 -18.13
N LEU A 126 6.32 5.03 -17.52
CA LEU A 126 5.30 4.38 -16.70
C LEU A 126 4.27 3.58 -17.52
N HIS A 127 4.27 3.66 -18.85
CA HIS A 127 3.33 2.93 -19.72
C HIS A 127 3.99 1.92 -20.66
N ASN A 128 5.31 1.99 -20.86
CA ASN A 128 6.05 1.03 -21.67
C ASN A 128 7.04 0.27 -20.79
N ASP A 129 7.10 -1.06 -20.90
CA ASP A 129 8.04 -1.89 -20.14
C ASP A 129 7.88 -1.79 -18.60
N ALA A 130 6.63 -1.60 -18.13
CA ALA A 130 6.29 -1.44 -16.71
C ALA A 130 5.30 -2.51 -16.19
N LEU A 131 5.69 -3.20 -15.13
CA LEU A 131 4.81 -4.04 -14.30
C LEU A 131 4.29 -3.21 -13.12
N TRP A 132 3.02 -2.85 -13.16
CA TRP A 132 2.36 -2.14 -12.07
C TRP A 132 1.83 -3.11 -11.01
N VAL A 133 2.13 -2.83 -9.76
CA VAL A 133 1.60 -3.52 -8.58
C VAL A 133 0.86 -2.49 -7.75
N PHE A 134 -0.47 -2.58 -7.79
CA PHE A 134 -1.35 -1.81 -6.93
C PHE A 134 -1.60 -2.65 -5.67
N ASP A 135 -1.00 -2.27 -4.54
CA ASP A 135 -1.10 -3.04 -3.28
C ASP A 135 -2.06 -2.36 -2.29
N GLU A 136 -2.70 -3.20 -1.49
CA GLU A 136 -3.79 -2.83 -0.57
C GLU A 136 -4.90 -2.03 -1.27
N VAL A 137 -5.35 -2.52 -2.44
CA VAL A 137 -6.30 -1.81 -3.32
C VAL A 137 -7.62 -1.44 -2.67
N GLN A 138 -8.01 -2.12 -1.59
CA GLN A 138 -9.19 -1.76 -0.80
C GLN A 138 -9.09 -0.39 -0.12
N LEU A 139 -7.88 0.16 -0.01
CA LEU A 139 -7.60 1.47 0.59
C LEU A 139 -7.31 2.57 -0.45
N MET A 140 -7.35 2.26 -1.76
CA MET A 140 -6.96 3.20 -2.82
C MET A 140 -8.08 4.15 -3.29
N GLY A 141 -9.33 3.92 -2.88
CA GLY A 141 -10.46 4.75 -3.28
C GLY A 141 -10.53 4.95 -4.81
N PRO A 142 -10.56 6.20 -5.33
CA PRO A 142 -10.55 6.47 -6.77
C PRO A 142 -9.35 5.88 -7.53
N GLY A 143 -8.20 5.74 -6.86
CA GLY A 143 -6.98 5.20 -7.47
C GLY A 143 -7.17 3.79 -8.03
N LEU A 144 -8.03 2.98 -7.42
CA LEU A 144 -8.36 1.64 -7.91
C LEU A 144 -9.05 1.70 -9.28
N LYS A 145 -10.11 2.49 -9.42
CA LYS A 145 -10.83 2.63 -10.70
C LYS A 145 -9.93 3.25 -11.77
N THR A 146 -9.13 4.25 -11.42
CA THR A 146 -8.13 4.83 -12.31
C THR A 146 -7.13 3.78 -12.81
N SER A 147 -6.62 2.93 -11.92
CA SER A 147 -5.68 1.87 -12.31
C SER A 147 -6.27 0.85 -13.30
N ALA A 148 -7.53 0.45 -13.09
CA ALA A 148 -8.26 -0.44 -14.00
C ALA A 148 -8.52 0.20 -15.36
N GLN A 149 -8.91 1.48 -15.36
CA GLN A 149 -9.11 2.24 -16.59
C GLN A 149 -7.81 2.40 -17.39
N LEU A 150 -6.70 2.71 -16.73
CA LEU A 150 -5.39 2.80 -17.37
C LEU A 150 -4.94 1.45 -17.95
N GLU A 151 -5.25 0.33 -17.27
CA GLU A 151 -5.00 -1.00 -17.82
C GLU A 151 -5.83 -1.25 -19.09
N ALA A 152 -7.13 -0.88 -19.08
CA ALA A 152 -7.95 -1.00 -20.29
C ALA A 152 -7.35 -0.20 -21.46
N PHE A 153 -6.87 1.01 -21.20
CA PHE A 153 -6.20 1.82 -22.21
C PHE A 153 -4.91 1.17 -22.72
N ARG A 154 -4.06 0.62 -21.84
CA ARG A 154 -2.86 -0.13 -22.26
C ARG A 154 -3.18 -1.36 -23.11
N ARG A 155 -4.32 -2.00 -22.90
CA ARG A 155 -4.75 -3.15 -23.73
C ARG A 155 -5.29 -2.73 -25.10
N LYS A 156 -5.90 -1.54 -25.18
CA LYS A 156 -6.46 -1.00 -26.43
C LYS A 156 -5.42 -0.28 -27.28
N ILE A 157 -4.51 0.43 -26.64
CA ILE A 157 -3.46 1.22 -27.27
C ILE A 157 -2.20 0.35 -27.27
N SER A 158 -1.76 -0.11 -28.44
CA SER A 158 -0.54 -0.89 -28.57
C SER A 158 0.65 -0.11 -27.99
N SER A 159 1.29 -0.65 -26.94
CA SER A 159 2.53 -0.13 -26.38
C SER A 159 3.73 -0.69 -27.13
N SER A 160 4.85 0.04 -27.15
CA SER A 160 6.09 -0.43 -27.80
C SER A 160 6.74 -1.59 -27.04
N SER A 161 6.51 -1.66 -25.73
CA SER A 161 6.95 -2.73 -24.84
C SER A 161 5.83 -3.14 -23.90
N ARG A 162 5.88 -4.38 -23.39
CA ARG A 162 4.82 -4.90 -22.53
C ARG A 162 4.70 -4.13 -21.21
N SER A 163 3.46 -3.80 -20.87
CA SER A 163 3.11 -3.28 -19.55
C SER A 163 1.84 -3.95 -19.07
N ARG A 164 1.77 -4.26 -17.77
CA ARG A 164 0.63 -4.97 -17.19
C ARG A 164 0.39 -4.54 -15.76
N SER A 165 -0.83 -4.77 -15.28
CA SER A 165 -1.24 -4.43 -13.91
C SER A 165 -1.51 -5.68 -13.08
N LEU A 166 -1.08 -5.64 -11.82
CA LEU A 166 -1.39 -6.60 -10.77
C LEU A 166 -2.06 -5.87 -9.61
N TRP A 167 -3.28 -6.28 -9.27
CA TRP A 167 -4.00 -5.76 -8.10
C TRP A 167 -3.87 -6.74 -6.94
N VAL A 168 -3.29 -6.28 -5.85
CA VAL A 168 -2.98 -7.08 -4.66
C VAL A 168 -3.83 -6.58 -3.50
N SER A 169 -4.50 -7.52 -2.82
CA SER A 169 -5.32 -7.22 -1.64
C SER A 169 -5.58 -8.47 -0.82
N ALA A 170 -5.83 -8.29 0.47
CA ALA A 170 -6.28 -9.38 1.34
C ALA A 170 -7.79 -9.68 1.21
N THR A 171 -8.59 -8.74 0.70
CA THR A 171 -10.05 -8.78 0.72
C THR A 171 -10.67 -8.26 -0.59
N LEU A 172 -10.01 -8.53 -1.72
CA LEU A 172 -10.44 -8.02 -3.03
C LEU A 172 -11.84 -8.49 -3.40
N LYS A 173 -12.77 -7.56 -3.64
CA LYS A 173 -13.97 -7.83 -4.42
C LYS A 173 -13.70 -7.50 -5.88
N ARG A 174 -13.74 -8.51 -6.74
CA ARG A 174 -13.35 -8.40 -8.16
C ARG A 174 -14.11 -7.30 -8.91
N ASP A 175 -15.40 -7.13 -8.65
CA ASP A 175 -16.23 -6.10 -9.28
C ASP A 175 -15.81 -4.66 -8.97
N TRP A 176 -15.00 -4.44 -7.91
CA TRP A 176 -14.40 -3.14 -7.66
C TRP A 176 -13.49 -2.66 -8.78
N LEU A 177 -13.00 -3.55 -9.65
CA LEU A 177 -12.21 -3.17 -10.83
C LEU A 177 -13.06 -2.68 -12.01
N ARG A 178 -14.39 -2.83 -11.99
CA ARG A 178 -15.23 -2.53 -13.15
C ARG A 178 -15.16 -1.05 -13.53
N THR A 179 -14.86 -0.75 -14.78
CA THR A 179 -14.95 0.61 -15.36
C THR A 179 -15.69 0.55 -16.69
N VAL A 180 -15.83 1.70 -17.36
CA VAL A 180 -16.44 1.78 -18.69
C VAL A 180 -15.69 0.92 -19.70
N ASP A 181 -14.35 0.86 -19.60
CA ASP A 181 -13.49 0.15 -20.54
C ASP A 181 -12.84 -1.12 -19.97
N PHE A 182 -13.02 -1.40 -18.67
CA PHE A 182 -12.40 -2.54 -18.00
C PHE A 182 -13.45 -3.49 -17.42
N ASP A 183 -13.54 -4.68 -18.00
CA ASP A 183 -14.34 -5.77 -17.44
C ASP A 183 -13.48 -6.63 -16.49
N PRO A 184 -13.84 -6.72 -15.19
CA PRO A 184 -13.10 -7.52 -14.22
C PRO A 184 -13.03 -9.00 -14.57
N ALA A 185 -13.99 -9.54 -15.36
CA ALA A 185 -13.95 -10.94 -15.79
C ALA A 185 -12.70 -11.28 -16.63
N SER A 186 -12.07 -10.26 -17.23
CA SER A 186 -10.82 -10.42 -18.00
C SER A 186 -9.56 -10.59 -17.12
N THR A 187 -9.65 -10.44 -15.80
CA THR A 187 -8.50 -10.64 -14.90
C THR A 187 -8.22 -12.12 -14.63
N ILE A 188 -6.97 -12.44 -14.32
CA ILE A 188 -6.58 -13.78 -13.88
C ILE A 188 -6.45 -13.73 -12.34
N PRO A 189 -7.31 -14.43 -11.58
CA PRO A 189 -7.19 -14.48 -10.14
C PRO A 189 -5.99 -15.33 -9.73
N LEU A 190 -5.15 -14.80 -8.84
CA LEU A 190 -4.10 -15.55 -8.16
C LEU A 190 -4.49 -15.68 -6.69
N ALA A 191 -4.70 -16.92 -6.25
CA ALA A 191 -5.05 -17.26 -4.88
C ALA A 191 -4.19 -18.43 -4.41
N LEU A 192 -4.08 -18.59 -3.10
CA LEU A 192 -3.39 -19.74 -2.52
C LEU A 192 -4.06 -21.04 -2.96
N SER A 193 -3.28 -22.03 -3.38
CA SER A 193 -3.76 -23.39 -3.68
C SER A 193 -4.22 -24.10 -2.40
N GLU A 194 -4.94 -25.22 -2.55
CA GLU A 194 -5.35 -26.03 -1.38
C GLU A 194 -4.16 -26.65 -0.64
N GLU A 195 -3.06 -26.92 -1.33
CA GLU A 195 -1.80 -27.38 -0.76
C GLU A 195 -1.13 -26.27 0.04
N GLU A 196 -1.00 -25.07 -0.54
CA GLU A 196 -0.40 -23.91 0.15
C GLU A 196 -1.22 -23.52 1.39
N LYS A 197 -2.54 -23.65 1.30
CA LYS A 197 -3.48 -23.46 2.42
C LYS A 197 -3.26 -24.42 3.58
N LYS A 198 -2.71 -25.61 3.34
CA LYS A 198 -2.44 -26.62 4.39
C LYS A 198 -1.09 -26.42 5.07
N ALA A 199 -0.17 -25.63 4.50
CA ALA A 199 1.13 -25.37 5.10
C ALA A 199 0.97 -24.81 6.53
N PRO A 200 1.70 -25.32 7.54
CA PRO A 200 1.46 -24.97 8.95
C PRO A 200 1.41 -23.45 9.22
N ALA A 201 2.41 -22.70 8.73
CA ALA A 201 2.50 -21.26 8.92
C ALA A 201 1.43 -20.43 8.16
N VAL A 202 0.80 -21.01 7.13
CA VAL A 202 -0.32 -20.39 6.40
C VAL A 202 -1.62 -20.69 7.14
N ARG A 203 -1.81 -21.95 7.53
CA ARG A 203 -2.98 -22.42 8.27
C ARG A 203 -3.12 -21.67 9.60
N GLU A 204 -2.05 -21.60 10.39
CA GLU A 204 -2.03 -20.89 11.67
C GLU A 204 -2.52 -19.44 11.54
N ARG A 205 -2.04 -18.71 10.52
CA ARG A 205 -2.45 -17.32 10.29
C ARG A 205 -3.86 -17.17 9.72
N ARG A 206 -4.31 -18.12 8.89
CA ARG A 206 -5.64 -18.07 8.25
C ARG A 206 -6.74 -18.46 9.23
N GLU A 207 -6.49 -19.46 10.06
CA GLU A 207 -7.44 -20.03 11.02
C GLU A 207 -7.30 -19.42 12.41
N ALA A 208 -6.42 -18.43 12.57
CA ALA A 208 -6.26 -17.67 13.82
C ALA A 208 -7.62 -17.08 14.26
N VAL A 209 -8.10 -17.57 15.41
CA VAL A 209 -9.34 -17.09 16.02
C VAL A 209 -9.10 -15.70 16.60
N LYS A 210 -9.90 -14.73 16.18
CA LYS A 210 -9.89 -13.36 16.71
C LYS A 210 -11.07 -13.20 17.65
N VAL A 211 -10.83 -13.41 18.94
CA VAL A 211 -11.86 -13.23 19.97
C VAL A 211 -12.13 -11.74 20.11
N LEU A 212 -13.40 -11.36 19.97
CA LEU A 212 -13.86 -9.99 20.21
C LEU A 212 -14.69 -9.97 21.48
N THR A 213 -14.28 -9.13 22.43
CA THR A 213 -15.01 -8.89 23.67
C THR A 213 -15.34 -7.41 23.75
N ARG A 214 -16.57 -7.09 24.13
CA ARG A 214 -16.97 -5.71 24.35
C ARG A 214 -16.16 -5.12 25.51
N CYS A 215 -15.57 -3.95 25.29
CA CYS A 215 -14.90 -3.21 26.36
C CYS A 215 -15.93 -2.67 27.36
N ASP A 216 -15.64 -2.82 28.63
CA ASP A 216 -16.40 -2.30 29.77
C ASP A 216 -16.23 -0.78 29.95
N VAL A 217 -15.16 -0.20 29.39
CA VAL A 217 -14.95 1.24 29.34
C VAL A 217 -15.82 1.86 28.24
N ALA A 218 -16.71 2.78 28.63
CA ALA A 218 -17.58 3.52 27.72
C ALA A 218 -17.40 5.03 27.88
N LEU A 219 -17.55 5.77 26.79
CA LEU A 219 -17.59 7.23 26.80
C LEU A 219 -19.01 7.67 27.17
N ILE A 220 -19.17 8.19 28.39
CA ILE A 220 -20.47 8.58 28.95
C ILE A 220 -20.44 10.08 29.29
N SER A 221 -21.51 10.79 28.97
CA SER A 221 -21.71 12.19 29.37
C SER A 221 -22.11 12.25 30.85
N THR A 222 -21.44 13.09 31.64
CA THR A 222 -21.83 13.34 33.05
C THR A 222 -22.98 14.34 33.20
N LYS A 223 -23.41 15.00 32.12
CA LYS A 223 -24.56 15.92 32.16
C LYS A 223 -25.88 15.15 32.09
N PRO A 224 -26.86 15.44 32.98
CA PRO A 224 -28.19 14.87 32.86
C PRO A 224 -28.88 15.39 31.60
N SER A 225 -29.45 14.47 30.82
CA SER A 225 -30.41 14.77 29.77
C SER A 225 -31.59 15.54 30.38
N LYS A 226 -31.81 16.79 29.99
CA LYS A 226 -32.97 17.57 30.45
C LYS A 226 -34.26 16.82 30.06
N PRO A 227 -35.27 16.71 30.95
CA PRO A 227 -36.56 16.16 30.55
C PRO A 227 -37.29 17.15 29.64
N GLU A 228 -37.74 16.59 28.52
CA GLU A 228 -38.97 16.93 27.78
C GLU A 228 -39.07 18.32 27.11
N LYS A 229 -38.87 18.32 25.79
CA LYS A 229 -40.00 18.33 24.83
C LYS A 229 -39.51 17.76 23.49
N ALA A 230 -40.31 16.84 22.96
CA ALA A 230 -40.01 15.98 21.82
C ALA A 230 -39.74 16.77 20.53
N GLU A 231 -38.68 16.39 19.83
CA GLU A 231 -38.59 16.39 18.36
C GLU A 231 -37.44 15.45 17.96
N GLU A 232 -37.74 14.49 17.08
CA GLU A 232 -36.95 13.32 16.69
C GLU A 232 -35.73 13.67 15.82
N SER A 233 -34.82 14.48 16.36
CA SER A 233 -33.47 14.62 15.82
C SER A 233 -32.48 14.22 16.90
N GLU A 234 -31.65 13.21 16.61
CA GLU A 234 -30.55 12.67 17.41
C GLU A 234 -29.81 13.75 18.24
N LYS A 235 -30.28 14.04 19.45
CA LYS A 235 -29.57 14.89 20.41
C LYS A 235 -28.58 14.01 21.16
N ALA A 236 -27.38 13.84 20.60
CA ALA A 236 -26.26 13.31 21.35
C ALA A 236 -25.98 14.23 22.56
N ASP A 237 -25.97 13.67 23.77
CA ASP A 237 -25.59 14.40 24.97
C ASP A 237 -24.21 15.04 24.78
N LYS A 238 -24.10 16.33 25.08
CA LYS A 238 -22.91 17.12 24.80
C LYS A 238 -21.80 16.77 25.79
N LEU A 239 -20.91 15.86 25.37
CA LEU A 239 -19.72 15.43 26.11
C LEU A 239 -18.88 16.63 26.57
N THR A 240 -18.42 16.58 27.83
CA THR A 240 -17.50 17.57 28.39
C THR A 240 -16.04 17.15 28.18
N SER A 241 -15.10 18.09 28.32
CA SER A 241 -13.66 17.79 28.28
C SER A 241 -13.25 16.79 29.37
N ASP A 242 -13.87 16.88 30.55
CA ASP A 242 -13.58 15.98 31.66
C ASP A 242 -14.14 14.56 31.44
N ASP A 243 -15.30 14.43 30.79
CA ASP A 243 -15.82 13.11 30.36
C ASP A 243 -14.82 12.41 29.42
N ILE A 244 -14.27 13.16 28.46
CA ILE A 244 -13.29 12.64 27.50
C ILE A 244 -12.00 12.24 28.22
N LYS A 245 -11.47 13.08 29.12
CA LYS A 245 -10.26 12.76 29.89
C LYS A 245 -10.45 11.52 30.76
N THR A 246 -11.58 11.43 31.46
CA THR A 246 -11.91 10.29 32.34
C THR A 246 -12.00 9.01 31.54
N TYR A 247 -12.72 9.04 30.40
CA TYR A 247 -12.80 7.93 29.47
C TYR A 247 -11.43 7.51 28.94
N LEU A 248 -10.60 8.46 28.51
CA LEU A 248 -9.29 8.14 27.93
C LEU A 248 -8.33 7.57 28.96
N LYS A 249 -8.38 8.04 30.22
CA LYS A 249 -7.60 7.46 31.31
C LYS A 249 -8.02 6.01 31.55
N ALA A 250 -9.31 5.76 31.73
CA ALA A 250 -9.83 4.41 31.94
C ALA A 250 -9.51 3.48 30.76
N LEU A 251 -9.55 3.99 29.52
CA LEU A 251 -9.18 3.24 28.34
C LEU A 251 -7.69 2.89 28.31
N ALA A 252 -6.81 3.85 28.66
CA ALA A 252 -5.37 3.62 28.74
C ALA A 252 -5.05 2.54 29.79
N ASP A 253 -5.60 2.66 31.00
CA ASP A 253 -5.43 1.68 32.08
C ASP A 253 -5.90 0.28 31.63
N ARG A 254 -7.05 0.22 30.93
CA ARG A 254 -7.59 -1.04 30.41
C ARG A 254 -6.70 -1.67 29.35
N VAL A 255 -6.12 -0.85 28.45
CA VAL A 255 -5.19 -1.29 27.40
C VAL A 255 -3.89 -1.79 28.01
N LEU A 256 -3.32 -1.08 28.99
CA LEU A 256 -2.12 -1.49 29.71
C LEU A 256 -2.35 -2.79 30.48
N THR A 257 -3.48 -2.92 31.17
CA THR A 257 -3.86 -4.14 31.89
C THR A 257 -4.07 -5.33 30.94
N ALA A 258 -4.58 -5.09 29.73
CA ALA A 258 -4.77 -6.13 28.71
C ALA A 258 -3.48 -6.49 27.96
N HIS A 259 -2.46 -5.63 27.99
CA HIS A 259 -1.24 -5.83 27.23
C HIS A 259 -0.47 -7.04 27.74
N GLN A 260 0.01 -7.87 26.81
CA GLN A 260 0.86 -9.01 27.11
C GLN A 260 2.32 -8.63 26.79
N PRO A 261 3.25 -8.73 27.76
CA PRO A 261 4.66 -8.45 27.52
C PRO A 261 5.22 -9.23 26.32
N GLY A 262 5.98 -8.54 25.47
CA GLY A 262 6.56 -9.12 24.26
C GLY A 262 5.61 -9.24 23.06
N THR A 263 4.36 -8.74 23.19
CA THR A 263 3.40 -8.68 22.08
C THR A 263 3.19 -7.25 21.57
N THR A 264 2.51 -7.08 20.44
CA THR A 264 2.08 -5.76 19.95
C THR A 264 0.61 -5.54 20.29
N THR A 265 0.31 -4.49 21.05
CA THR A 265 -1.06 -4.03 21.26
C THR A 265 -1.41 -2.94 20.25
N LEU A 266 -2.51 -3.12 19.51
CA LEU A 266 -3.04 -2.10 18.60
C LEU A 266 -4.30 -1.46 19.22
N ALA A 267 -4.20 -0.18 19.57
CA ALA A 267 -5.34 0.64 19.98
C ALA A 267 -5.80 1.51 18.81
N ILE A 268 -7.05 1.35 18.37
CA ILE A 268 -7.64 2.14 17.28
C ILE A 268 -8.57 3.18 17.89
N LEU A 269 -8.20 4.44 17.75
CA LEU A 269 -8.96 5.59 18.22
C LEU A 269 -9.49 6.36 17.00
N ASN A 270 -10.75 6.74 17.04
CA ASN A 270 -11.43 7.35 15.89
C ASN A 270 -11.15 8.86 15.71
N THR A 271 -10.39 9.50 16.62
CA THR A 271 -9.98 10.91 16.49
C THR A 271 -8.52 11.12 16.86
N VAL A 272 -7.89 12.11 16.22
CA VAL A 272 -6.49 12.49 16.47
C VAL A 272 -6.29 12.99 17.90
N GLU A 273 -7.23 13.80 18.40
CA GLU A 273 -7.19 14.35 19.76
C GLU A 273 -7.12 13.23 20.82
N ARG A 274 -7.95 12.19 20.67
CA ARG A 274 -7.96 11.02 21.56
C ARG A 274 -6.65 10.25 21.49
N ALA A 275 -6.11 10.07 20.28
CA ALA A 275 -4.84 9.39 20.08
C ALA A 275 -3.66 10.15 20.69
N ALA A 276 -3.61 11.47 20.51
CA ALA A 276 -2.57 12.32 21.07
C ALA A 276 -2.60 12.30 22.60
N TRP A 277 -3.79 12.36 23.20
CA TRP A 277 -3.93 12.30 24.65
C TRP A 277 -3.53 10.94 25.22
N ALA A 278 -3.93 9.84 24.59
CA ALA A 278 -3.56 8.49 25.05
C ALA A 278 -2.03 8.26 25.05
N LEU A 279 -1.29 8.93 24.17
CA LEU A 279 0.18 8.90 24.13
C LEU A 279 0.84 9.81 25.17
N GLN A 280 0.11 10.79 25.71
CA GLN A 280 0.59 11.77 26.68
C GLN A 280 0.11 11.47 28.11
N ALA A 281 -0.69 10.41 28.29
CA ALA A 281 -1.15 10.00 29.61
C ALA A 281 0.08 9.63 30.47
N PRO A 282 0.25 10.25 31.64
CA PRO A 282 1.38 9.94 32.52
C PRO A 282 1.31 8.47 32.96
N GLU A 283 2.48 7.83 33.03
CA GLU A 283 2.69 6.51 33.64
C GLU A 283 2.11 6.42 35.06
#